data_AF-A0A7S2AYK2-F1
#
_entry.id   AF-A0A7S2AYK2-F1
#
_cell.length_a   1.000
_cell.length_b   1.000
_cell.length_c   1.000
_cell.angle_alpha   90.00
_cell.angle_beta   90.00
_cell.angle_gamma   90.00
#
_symmetry.space_group_name_H-M   'P 1'
#
loop_
_entity.id
_entity.type
_entity.pdbx_description
1 polymer ?
#
loop_
_entity_poly.entity_id
_entity_poly.type
_entity_poly.pdbx_seq_one_letter_code
_entity_poly.pdbx_strand_id
1 'polypeptide(L)'
;AMVLLRSLTERGLVNCRGIVTNLCPASDRARLARGTLDVLGLDKIPVAVGTDGGSDKHTDNFSDTASAYMPQTLDEASSQSGSELLLHIYQTAPVTGIRLLLISSIKDAAKFMQEHEEIFVEKTKDVTIMGGVKPFETEFDDDTLLEPD
;
A
#
# COMPACT_ATOMS: atom_id res chain seq x y z
N ALA A 1 9.09 -5.25 -5.23
CA ALA A 1 7.92 -5.92 -4.62
C ALA A 1 7.01 -6.60 -5.64
N MET A 2 6.50 -5.90 -6.67
CA MET A 2 5.44 -6.41 -7.56
C MET A 2 5.82 -7.66 -8.38
N VAL A 3 7.07 -7.79 -8.84
CA VAL A 3 7.53 -9.00 -9.55
C VAL A 3 7.40 -10.26 -8.67
N LEU A 4 7.77 -10.16 -7.39
CA LEU A 4 7.60 -11.26 -6.44
C LEU A 4 6.12 -11.49 -6.12
N LEU A 5 5.32 -10.42 -6.01
CA LEU A 5 3.88 -10.53 -5.83
C LEU A 5 3.22 -11.36 -6.95
N ARG A 6 3.63 -11.16 -8.21
CA ARG A 6 3.15 -11.98 -9.33
C ARG A 6 3.41 -13.47 -9.11
N SER A 7 4.65 -13.84 -8.80
CA SER A 7 5.02 -15.24 -8.54
C SER A 7 4.27 -15.84 -7.34
N LEU A 8 4.08 -15.09 -6.26
CA LEU A 8 3.32 -15.54 -5.09
C LEU A 8 1.83 -15.70 -5.39
N THR A 9 1.28 -14.83 -6.23
CA THR A 9 -0.13 -14.88 -6.67
C THR A 9 -0.36 -16.09 -7.57
N GLU A 10 0.52 -16.34 -8.55
CA GLU A 10 0.45 -17.52 -9.43
C GLU A 10 0.50 -18.83 -8.66
N ARG A 11 1.26 -18.87 -7.55
CA ARG A 11 1.36 -20.05 -6.67
C ARG A 11 0.20 -20.18 -5.68
N GLY A 12 -0.75 -19.23 -5.67
CA GLY A 12 -1.86 -19.21 -4.73
C GLY A 12 -1.44 -18.95 -3.27
N LEU A 13 -0.24 -18.41 -3.04
CA LEU A 13 0.28 -18.13 -1.69
C LEU A 13 -0.21 -16.78 -1.16
N VAL A 14 -0.49 -15.83 -2.06
CA VAL A 14 -1.00 -14.50 -1.72
C VAL A 14 -2.15 -14.15 -2.66
N ASN A 15 -3.19 -13.53 -2.13
CA ASN A 15 -4.24 -12.90 -2.92
C ASN A 15 -4.22 -11.39 -2.63
N CYS A 16 -3.58 -10.61 -3.51
CA CYS A 16 -3.51 -9.17 -3.36
C CYS A 16 -4.87 -8.54 -3.71
N ARG A 17 -5.50 -7.92 -2.69
CA ARG A 17 -6.82 -7.32 -2.80
C ARG A 17 -6.83 -5.92 -3.39
N GLY A 18 -5.70 -5.23 -3.37
CA GLY A 18 -5.53 -3.90 -3.92
C GLY A 18 -4.21 -3.25 -3.50
N ILE A 19 -3.87 -2.14 -4.14
CA ILE A 19 -2.68 -1.33 -3.87
C ILE A 19 -3.10 0.13 -3.71
N VAL A 20 -2.66 0.77 -2.63
CA VAL A 20 -2.75 2.23 -2.45
C VAL A 20 -1.36 2.81 -2.64
N THR A 21 -1.21 3.76 -3.56
CA THR A 21 0.08 4.43 -3.81
C THR A 21 0.09 5.81 -3.20
N ASN A 22 1.13 6.11 -2.43
CA ASN A 22 1.32 7.41 -1.78
C ASN A 22 2.66 8.02 -2.14
N LEU A 23 3.00 9.14 -1.49
CA LEU A 23 4.13 10.03 -1.80
C LEU A 23 3.89 10.90 -3.03
N CYS A 24 4.33 12.15 -2.98
CA CYS A 24 4.24 13.05 -4.13
C CYS A 24 5.07 12.55 -5.34
N PRO A 25 4.59 12.67 -6.59
CA PRO A 25 3.18 12.81 -7.00
C PRO A 25 2.43 11.47 -6.90
N ALA A 26 1.42 11.39 -6.03
CA ALA A 26 0.73 10.13 -5.73
C ALA A 26 -0.05 9.57 -6.92
N SER A 27 -0.64 10.46 -7.74
CA SER A 27 -1.36 10.08 -8.96
C SER A 27 -0.45 9.41 -9.99
N ASP A 28 0.73 9.96 -10.23
CA ASP A 28 1.69 9.34 -11.17
C ASP A 28 2.24 8.03 -10.60
N ARG A 29 2.40 7.90 -9.28
CA ARG A 29 2.76 6.62 -8.67
C ARG A 29 1.67 5.57 -8.84
N ALA A 30 0.40 5.95 -8.77
CA ALA A 30 -0.72 5.05 -9.08
C ALA A 30 -0.67 4.60 -10.55
N ARG A 31 -0.42 5.52 -11.49
CA ARG A 31 -0.25 5.19 -12.91
C ARG A 31 0.93 4.24 -13.12
N LEU A 32 2.07 4.50 -12.48
CA LEU A 32 3.23 3.61 -12.53
C LEU A 32 2.89 2.21 -12.00
N ALA A 33 2.21 2.14 -10.85
CA ALA A 33 1.79 0.87 -10.27
C ALA A 33 0.81 0.12 -11.18
N ARG A 34 -0.18 0.82 -11.75
CA ARG A 34 -1.16 0.26 -12.70
C ARG A 34 -0.46 -0.34 -13.92
N GLY A 35 0.36 0.46 -14.60
CA GLY A 35 1.12 -0.01 -15.77
C GLY A 35 2.04 -1.19 -15.44
N THR A 36 2.69 -1.16 -14.27
CA THR A 36 3.56 -2.27 -13.82
C THR A 36 2.76 -3.55 -13.61
N LEU A 37 1.59 -3.46 -12.96
CA LEU A 37 0.71 -4.62 -12.76
C LEU A 37 0.20 -5.16 -14.09
N ASP A 38 -0.12 -4.31 -15.06
CA ASP A 38 -0.62 -4.72 -16.37
C ASP A 38 0.44 -5.51 -17.15
N VAL A 39 1.70 -5.02 -17.16
CA VAL A 39 2.84 -5.74 -17.73
C VAL A 39 3.05 -7.08 -17.03
N LEU A 40 2.83 -7.13 -15.72
CA LEU A 40 2.92 -8.35 -14.94
C LEU A 40 1.66 -9.23 -15.03
N GLY A 41 0.67 -8.90 -15.87
CA GLY A 41 -0.58 -9.65 -16.04
C GLY A 41 -1.44 -9.73 -14.77
N LEU A 42 -1.34 -8.72 -13.92
CA LEU A 42 -2.10 -8.51 -12.67
C LEU A 42 -3.10 -7.35 -12.84
N ASP A 43 -3.66 -7.21 -14.03
CA ASP A 43 -4.61 -6.18 -14.48
C ASP A 43 -5.85 -6.07 -13.57
N LYS A 44 -6.25 -7.16 -12.92
CA LYS A 44 -7.44 -7.22 -12.06
C LYS A 44 -7.25 -6.66 -10.65
N ILE A 45 -6.01 -6.43 -10.21
CA ILE A 45 -5.76 -5.89 -8.86
C ILE A 45 -6.06 -4.39 -8.88
N PRO A 46 -7.00 -3.87 -8.07
CA PRO A 46 -7.30 -2.44 -8.07
C PRO A 46 -6.13 -1.61 -7.52
N VAL A 47 -5.94 -0.42 -8.10
CA VAL A 47 -4.95 0.57 -7.67
C VAL A 47 -5.68 1.86 -7.33
N ALA A 48 -5.37 2.46 -6.18
CA ALA A 48 -5.96 3.72 -5.74
C ALA A 48 -4.89 4.76 -5.40
N VAL A 49 -5.27 6.02 -5.55
CA VAL A 49 -4.41 7.17 -5.23
C VAL A 49 -4.54 7.49 -3.74
N GLY A 50 -3.43 7.33 -3.02
CA GLY A 50 -3.29 7.74 -1.63
C GLY A 50 -2.85 9.18 -1.47
N THR A 51 -2.40 9.51 -0.27
CA THR A 51 -1.91 10.84 0.11
C THR A 51 -0.50 11.12 -0.39
N ASP A 52 -0.03 12.35 -0.18
CA ASP A 52 1.38 12.78 -0.34
C ASP A 52 2.39 12.03 0.57
N GLY A 53 1.93 11.11 1.43
CA GLY A 53 2.79 10.39 2.38
C GLY A 53 3.48 11.27 3.41
N GLY A 54 3.08 12.54 3.57
CA GLY A 54 3.65 13.50 4.51
C GLY A 54 4.83 14.31 3.97
N SER A 55 5.13 14.22 2.68
CA SER A 55 6.24 14.96 2.06
C SER A 55 5.94 15.32 0.61
N ASP A 56 6.01 16.62 0.30
CA ASP A 56 5.90 17.15 -1.07
C ASP A 56 7.26 17.28 -1.78
N LYS A 57 8.34 16.79 -1.15
CA LYS A 57 9.70 16.92 -1.69
C LYS A 57 10.01 15.88 -2.77
N HIS A 58 9.20 14.84 -2.87
CA HIS A 58 9.38 13.81 -3.88
C HIS A 58 8.83 14.30 -5.22
N THR A 59 9.65 14.18 -6.26
CA THR A 59 9.27 14.50 -7.63
C THR A 59 9.21 13.24 -8.48
N ASP A 60 8.58 13.34 -9.64
CA ASP A 60 8.62 12.29 -10.65
C ASP A 60 10.06 12.10 -11.15
N ASN A 61 10.57 10.89 -10.99
CA ASN A 61 11.87 10.45 -11.49
C ASN A 61 11.76 9.11 -12.24
N PHE A 62 10.54 8.70 -12.60
CA PHE A 62 10.25 7.38 -13.13
C PHE A 62 9.55 7.42 -14.48
N SER A 63 8.74 8.45 -14.76
CA SER A 63 7.91 8.50 -15.98
C SER A 63 8.72 8.41 -17.26
N ASP A 64 9.91 9.01 -17.34
CA ASP A 64 10.75 8.93 -18.54
C ASP A 64 11.08 7.47 -18.91
N THR A 65 11.42 6.67 -17.89
CA THR A 65 11.79 5.26 -18.07
C THR A 65 10.60 4.31 -18.11
N ALA A 66 9.46 4.72 -17.55
CA ALA A 66 8.24 3.93 -17.46
C ALA A 66 7.19 4.27 -18.53
N SER A 67 7.43 5.31 -19.32
CA SER A 67 6.50 5.87 -20.31
C SER A 67 5.92 4.85 -21.28
N ALA A 68 6.67 3.80 -21.59
CA ALA A 68 6.26 2.74 -22.51
C ALA A 68 5.09 1.88 -21.99
N TYR A 69 4.88 1.80 -20.67
CA TYR A 69 3.85 0.95 -20.06
C TYR A 69 2.97 1.68 -19.04
N MET A 70 3.34 2.91 -18.66
CA MET A 70 2.54 3.74 -17.79
C MET A 70 1.33 4.31 -18.56
N PRO A 71 0.08 4.06 -18.13
CA PRO A 71 -1.09 4.59 -18.81
C PRO A 71 -1.10 6.12 -18.72
N GLN A 72 -1.64 6.82 -19.72
CA GLN A 72 -1.70 8.30 -19.70
C GLN A 72 -2.61 8.83 -18.60
N THR A 73 -3.71 8.14 -18.33
CA THR A 73 -4.68 8.45 -17.29
C THR A 73 -5.01 7.17 -16.53
N LEU A 74 -5.46 7.31 -15.28
CA LEU A 74 -6.09 6.20 -14.58
C LEU A 74 -7.53 6.06 -15.08
N ASP A 75 -7.99 4.82 -15.27
CA ASP A 75 -9.40 4.56 -15.50
C ASP A 75 -10.22 4.99 -14.28
N GLU A 76 -11.52 5.25 -14.45
CA GLU A 76 -12.41 5.66 -13.35
C GLU A 76 -12.36 4.68 -12.16
N ALA A 77 -12.26 3.37 -12.45
CA ALA A 77 -12.12 2.33 -11.42
C ALA A 77 -10.77 2.39 -10.66
N SER A 78 -9.72 2.90 -11.29
CA SER A 78 -8.40 3.12 -10.65
C SER A 78 -8.22 4.55 -10.12
N SER A 79 -9.23 5.40 -10.29
CA SER A 79 -9.25 6.79 -9.82
C SER A 79 -9.90 6.93 -8.44
N GLN A 80 -10.27 5.81 -7.81
CA GLN A 80 -10.79 5.79 -6.44
C GLN A 80 -9.73 6.29 -5.45
N SER A 81 -10.19 6.94 -4.38
CA SER A 81 -9.29 7.34 -3.30
C SER A 81 -8.77 6.12 -2.53
N GLY A 82 -7.56 6.25 -1.99
CA GLY A 82 -6.93 5.18 -1.20
C GLY A 82 -7.78 4.75 0.00
N SER A 83 -8.47 5.69 0.65
CA SER A 83 -9.36 5.40 1.78
C SER A 83 -10.59 4.61 1.37
N GLU A 84 -11.23 4.96 0.25
CA GLU A 84 -12.38 4.22 -0.30
C GLU A 84 -12.00 2.79 -0.65
N LEU A 85 -10.85 2.59 -1.31
CA LEU A 85 -10.37 1.25 -1.65
C LEU A 85 -10.08 0.42 -0.39
N LEU A 86 -9.41 0.99 0.60
CA LEU A 86 -9.14 0.32 1.88
C LEU A 86 -10.44 -0.09 2.57
N LEU A 87 -11.40 0.83 2.68
CA LEU A 87 -12.69 0.55 3.32
C LEU A 87 -13.42 -0.59 2.61
N HIS A 88 -13.47 -0.56 1.28
CA HIS A 88 -14.09 -1.61 0.48
C HIS A 88 -13.40 -2.98 0.70
N ILE A 89 -12.06 -3.03 0.71
CA ILE A 89 -11.30 -4.26 0.96
C ILE A 89 -11.59 -4.82 2.35
N TYR A 90 -11.65 -3.96 3.38
CA TYR A 90 -11.91 -4.38 4.75
C TYR A 90 -13.35 -4.85 4.95
N GLN A 91 -14.34 -4.18 4.35
CA GLN A 91 -15.74 -4.59 4.39
C GLN A 91 -16.00 -5.92 3.68
N THR A 92 -15.25 -6.21 2.63
CA THR A 92 -15.35 -7.46 1.84
C THR A 92 -14.30 -8.50 2.22
N ALA A 93 -13.58 -8.27 3.32
CA ALA A 93 -12.55 -9.17 3.81
C ALA A 93 -13.15 -10.52 4.22
N PRO A 94 -12.46 -11.64 3.93
CA PRO A 94 -12.87 -12.93 4.45
C PRO A 94 -12.74 -12.96 5.98
N VAL A 95 -13.35 -13.95 6.64
CA VAL A 95 -13.18 -14.19 8.09
C VAL A 95 -11.71 -14.36 8.47
N THR A 96 -10.88 -14.81 7.52
CA THR A 96 -9.42 -14.89 7.69
C THR A 96 -8.73 -13.52 7.68
N GLY A 97 -9.44 -12.39 7.67
CA GLY A 97 -8.85 -11.06 7.76
C GLY A 97 -7.94 -10.65 6.60
N ILE A 98 -7.24 -9.52 6.81
CA ILE A 98 -6.36 -8.83 5.88
C ILE A 98 -4.95 -8.75 6.49
N ARG A 99 -3.93 -8.98 5.66
CA ARG A 99 -2.53 -8.72 5.99
C ARG A 99 -2.11 -7.44 5.28
N LEU A 100 -1.71 -6.42 6.04
CA LEU A 100 -1.36 -5.11 5.52
C LEU A 100 0.15 -5.01 5.32
N LEU A 101 0.59 -4.71 4.10
CA LEU A 101 2.01 -4.53 3.76
C LEU A 101 2.29 -3.05 3.47
N LEU A 102 3.13 -2.43 4.30
CA LEU A 102 3.51 -1.02 4.20
C LEU A 102 4.97 -0.93 3.75
N ILE A 103 5.19 -0.63 2.47
CA ILE A 103 6.52 -0.51 1.85
C ILE A 103 6.82 0.93 1.36
N SER A 104 6.08 1.88 1.90
CA SER A 104 6.20 3.32 1.67
C SER A 104 5.69 4.06 2.92
N SER A 105 5.26 5.32 2.79
CA SER A 105 4.69 6.06 3.91
C SER A 105 3.52 5.33 4.56
N ILE A 106 3.44 5.39 5.89
CA ILE A 106 2.35 4.82 6.69
C ILE A 106 1.13 5.75 6.81
N LYS A 107 1.16 6.94 6.20
CA LYS A 107 0.14 7.99 6.38
C LYS A 107 -1.27 7.53 6.05
N ASP A 108 -1.48 6.81 4.94
CA ASP A 108 -2.81 6.34 4.55
C ASP A 108 -3.34 5.25 5.48
N ALA A 109 -2.47 4.33 5.91
CA ALA A 109 -2.82 3.29 6.87
C ALA A 109 -3.17 3.88 8.24
N ALA A 110 -2.38 4.86 8.71
CA ALA A 110 -2.62 5.56 9.97
C ALA A 110 -3.95 6.32 9.95
N LYS A 111 -4.26 7.04 8.86
CA LYS A 111 -5.55 7.72 8.68
C LYS A 111 -6.70 6.73 8.65
N PHE A 112 -6.59 5.66 7.87
CA PHE A 112 -7.62 4.63 7.79
C PHE A 112 -7.91 4.01 9.15
N MET A 113 -6.86 3.68 9.92
CA MET A 113 -7.00 3.15 11.28
C MET A 113 -7.71 4.14 12.21
N GLN A 114 -7.39 5.44 12.13
CA GLN A 114 -8.04 6.48 12.96
C GLN A 114 -9.51 6.66 12.60
N GLU A 115 -9.86 6.59 11.31
CA GLU A 115 -11.23 6.79 10.81
C GLU A 115 -12.11 5.54 10.94
N HIS A 116 -11.50 4.36 10.93
CA HIS A 116 -12.18 3.06 10.85
C HIS A 116 -11.58 2.04 11.83
N GLU A 117 -11.35 2.46 13.08
CA GLU A 117 -10.65 1.66 14.10
C GLU A 117 -11.29 0.28 14.33
N GLU A 118 -12.61 0.23 14.48
CA GLU A 118 -13.33 -1.02 14.78
C GLU A 118 -13.08 -2.10 13.73
N ILE A 119 -13.28 -1.79 12.44
CA ILE A 119 -13.06 -2.77 11.36
C ILE A 119 -11.57 -3.03 11.14
N PHE A 120 -10.70 -2.06 11.42
CA PHE A 120 -9.26 -2.26 11.36
C PHE A 120 -8.81 -3.30 12.38
N VAL A 121 -9.23 -3.17 13.64
CA VAL A 121 -8.95 -4.14 14.72
C VAL A 121 -9.59 -5.49 14.43
N GLU A 122 -10.83 -5.51 13.94
CA GLU A 122 -11.54 -6.75 13.67
C GLU A 122 -10.92 -7.56 12.53
N LYS A 123 -10.49 -6.90 11.44
CA LYS A 123 -10.08 -7.58 10.20
C LYS A 123 -8.58 -7.64 9.99
N THR A 124 -7.76 -6.82 10.65
CA THR A 124 -6.30 -6.86 10.44
C THR A 124 -5.69 -8.04 11.19
N LYS A 125 -5.02 -8.94 10.47
CA LYS A 125 -4.26 -10.04 11.09
C LYS A 125 -2.89 -9.60 11.55
N ASP A 126 -2.21 -8.83 10.72
CA ASP A 126 -0.87 -8.33 10.96
C ASP A 126 -0.54 -7.21 9.98
N VAL A 127 0.39 -6.37 10.41
CA VAL A 127 0.93 -5.26 9.65
C VAL A 127 2.43 -5.48 9.50
N THR A 128 2.91 -5.58 8.26
CA THR A 128 4.34 -5.67 7.95
C THR A 128 4.81 -4.32 7.43
N ILE A 129 5.82 -3.73 8.08
CA ILE A 129 6.32 -2.40 7.77
C ILE A 129 7.78 -2.48 7.32
N MET A 130 8.10 -1.91 6.16
CA MET A 130 9.46 -1.59 5.76
C MET A 130 9.77 -0.16 6.22
N GLY A 131 10.33 -0.03 7.43
CA GLY A 131 10.65 1.25 8.07
C GLY A 131 11.77 1.10 9.09
N GLY A 132 12.07 2.17 9.82
CA GLY A 132 12.99 2.15 10.94
C GLY A 132 12.27 2.05 12.27
N VAL A 133 13.05 1.76 13.31
CA VAL A 133 12.65 1.94 14.71
C VAL A 133 13.75 2.71 15.41
N LYS A 134 13.39 3.51 16.41
CA LYS A 134 14.37 4.26 17.19
C LYS A 134 15.34 3.31 17.91
N PRO A 135 16.63 3.67 18.04
CA PRO A 135 17.58 2.92 18.85
C PRO A 135 17.14 2.87 20.32
N PHE A 136 17.44 1.77 20.99
CA PHE A 136 17.17 1.60 22.42
C PHE A 136 18.12 2.45 23.27
N GLU A 137 17.60 3.13 24.29
CA GLU A 137 18.40 3.80 25.33
C GLU A 137 18.53 2.87 26.56
N THR A 138 19.51 1.96 26.53
CA THR A 138 19.95 1.06 27.65
C THR A 138 18.97 -0.02 28.16
N GLU A 139 19.44 -0.84 29.12
CA GLU A 139 19.06 -2.24 29.44
C GLU A 139 17.59 -2.65 29.27
N PHE A 140 17.40 -3.80 28.61
CA PHE A 140 16.12 -4.34 28.17
C PHE A 140 15.26 -4.85 29.34
N ASP A 141 13.98 -4.46 29.29
CA ASP A 141 12.87 -5.29 29.74
C ASP A 141 12.21 -5.88 28.48
N ASP A 142 11.93 -7.19 28.46
CA ASP A 142 11.40 -7.93 27.30
C ASP A 142 10.03 -7.35 26.81
N ASP A 143 9.35 -6.58 27.66
CA ASP A 143 8.04 -5.98 27.39
C ASP A 143 8.09 -4.57 26.77
N THR A 144 9.28 -4.03 26.46
CA THR A 144 9.40 -2.67 25.88
C THR A 144 8.98 -2.64 24.41
N LEU A 145 7.95 -1.85 24.08
CA LEU A 145 7.49 -1.65 22.70
C LEU A 145 8.49 -0.83 21.88
N LEU A 146 8.64 -1.18 20.60
CA LEU A 146 9.45 -0.43 19.64
C LEU A 146 8.75 0.88 19.24
N GLU A 147 9.50 1.98 19.25
CA GLU A 147 9.03 3.24 18.68
C GLU A 147 9.45 3.38 17.21
N PRO A 148 8.55 3.80 16.30
CA PRO A 148 8.91 4.11 14.92
C PRO A 148 9.85 5.32 14.83
N ASP A 149 10.67 5.36 13.79
CA ASP A 149 11.63 6.42 13.50
C ASP A 149 11.01 7.76 13.05
#